data_AF-A0A352IS05-F1
#
_entry.id   AF-A0A352IS05-F1
#
_cell.length_a   1.000
_cell.length_b   1.000
_cell.length_c   1.000
_cell.angle_alpha   90.00
_cell.angle_beta   90.00
_cell.angle_gamma   90.00
#
_symmetry.space_group_name_H-M   'P 1'
#
loop_
_entity.id
_entity.type
_entity.pdbx_description
1 polymer ?
#
loop_
_entity_poly.entity_id
_entity_poly.type
_entity_poly.pdbx_seq_one_letter_code
_entity_poly.pdbx_strand_id
1 'polypeptide(L)' 'MKVAVYCGSRSGNDPLYADKARELGDYFGRNGIELVFGGGHIGLMGVVADAVLAAGGRVHGVIPEHLRD' A
#
# COMPACT_ATOMS: atom_id res chain seq x y z
N MET A 1 0.31 -4.89 15.24
CA MET A 1 1.64 -4.99 14.59
C MET A 1 1.67 -4.04 13.41
N LYS A 2 2.82 -3.41 13.10
CA LYS A 2 2.95 -2.49 11.96
C LYS A 2 4.07 -2.96 11.03
N VAL A 3 3.86 -2.89 9.73
CA VAL A 3 4.86 -3.27 8.71
C VAL A 3 5.06 -2.13 7.74
N ALA A 4 6.33 -1.74 7.56
CA ALA A 4 6.73 -0.77 6.54
C ALA A 4 6.92 -1.47 5.20
N VAL A 5 6.24 -1.00 4.15
CA VAL A 5 6.34 -1.56 2.80
C VAL A 5 6.96 -0.53 1.85
N TYR A 6 8.03 -0.94 1.18
CA TYR A 6 8.66 -0.18 0.11
C TYR A 6 8.30 -0.83 -1.23
N CYS A 7 7.59 -0.10 -2.09
CA CYS A 7 7.20 -0.55 -3.41
C CYS A 7 7.21 0.62 -4.41
N GLY A 8 7.20 0.31 -5.71
CA GLY A 8 7.30 1.32 -6.75
C GLY A 8 6.07 2.22 -6.84
N SER A 9 6.28 3.50 -7.16
CA SER A 9 5.23 4.46 -7.54
C SER A 9 4.63 4.19 -8.93
N ARG A 10 5.17 3.21 -9.66
CA ARG A 10 4.63 2.67 -10.91
C ARG A 10 4.17 1.24 -10.71
N SER A 11 3.15 0.82 -11.44
CA SER A 11 2.62 -0.55 -11.37
C SER A 11 3.57 -1.61 -11.95
N GLY A 12 4.60 -1.18 -12.70
CA GLY A 12 5.44 -2.09 -13.50
C GLY A 12 4.76 -2.50 -14.80
N ASN A 13 5.43 -3.36 -15.57
CA ASN A 13 4.96 -3.80 -16.89
C ASN A 13 4.25 -5.16 -16.86
N ASP A 14 4.31 -5.85 -15.72
CA ASP A 14 3.64 -7.13 -15.50
C ASP A 14 2.48 -6.94 -14.51
N PRO A 15 1.23 -7.28 -14.89
CA PRO A 15 0.07 -7.21 -13.99
C PRO A 15 0.27 -7.97 -12.67
N LEU A 16 1.11 -9.01 -12.66
CA LEU A 16 1.43 -9.81 -11.48
C LEU A 16 1.87 -8.96 -10.28
N TYR A 17 2.57 -7.84 -10.50
CA TYR A 17 3.00 -6.97 -9.41
C TYR A 17 1.83 -6.31 -8.69
N ALA A 18 0.84 -5.82 -9.44
CA ALA A 18 -0.35 -5.21 -8.87
C ALA A 18 -1.20 -6.26 -8.15
N ASP A 19 -1.31 -7.47 -8.70
CA ASP A 19 -2.06 -8.56 -8.08
C ASP A 19 -1.42 -8.99 -6.76
N LYS A 20 -0.09 -9.09 -6.69
CA LYS A 20 0.62 -9.40 -5.43
C LYS A 20 0.58 -8.25 -4.43
N ALA A 21 0.59 -7.00 -4.86
CA ALA A 21 0.37 -5.85 -3.98
C ALA A 21 -1.04 -5.88 -3.35
N ARG A 22 -2.06 -6.24 -4.14
CA ARG A 22 -3.44 -6.40 -3.65
C ARG A 22 -3.58 -7.55 -2.67
N GLU A 23 -3.03 -8.73 -3.01
CA GLU A 23 -3.03 -9.91 -2.14
C GLU A 23 -2.38 -9.62 -0.78
N LEU A 24 -1.26 -8.89 -0.77
CA LEU A 24 -0.58 -8.46 0.45
C LEU A 24 -1.46 -7.53 1.29
N GLY A 25 -2.12 -6.54 0.66
CA GLY A 25 -2.97 -5.60 1.37
C GLY A 25 -4.21 -6.26 1.97
N ASP A 26 -4.86 -7.16 1.22
CA ASP A 26 -5.97 -7.97 1.72
C ASP A 26 -5.57 -8.80 2.94
N TYR A 27 -4.39 -9.43 2.87
CA TYR A 27 -3.84 -10.19 3.98
C TYR A 27 -3.61 -9.29 5.20
N PHE A 28 -3.07 -8.09 5.02
CA PHE A 28 -2.82 -7.16 6.13
C PHE A 28 -4.13 -6.73 6.80
N GLY A 29 -5.12 -6.29 6.02
CA GLY A 29 -6.41 -5.85 6.56
C GLY A 29 -7.13 -6.96 7.33
N ARG A 30 -7.19 -8.18 6.77
CA ARG A 30 -7.86 -9.33 7.41
C ARG A 30 -7.18 -9.79 8.70
N ASN A 31 -5.88 -9.58 8.84
CA ASN A 31 -5.10 -10.08 9.99
C ASN A 31 -4.76 -8.97 11.00
N GLY A 32 -5.35 -7.78 10.88
CA GLY A 32 -5.09 -6.67 11.81
C GLY A 32 -3.65 -6.15 11.77
N ILE A 33 -2.97 -6.32 10.63
CA ILE A 33 -1.64 -5.78 10.37
C ILE A 33 -1.81 -4.39 9.78
N GLU A 34 -1.17 -3.40 10.38
CA GLU A 34 -1.24 -2.03 9.88
C GLU A 34 -0.10 -1.76 8.90
N LEU A 35 -0.44 -1.13 7.78
CA LEU A 35 0.51 -0.74 6.74
C LEU A 35 1.16 0.60 7.08
N VAL A 36 2.48 0.70 6.94
CA VAL A 36 3.22 1.97 6.91
C VAL A 36 3.89 2.09 5.53
N PHE A 37 3.75 3.23 4.85
CA PHE A 37 4.30 3.41 3.50
C PHE A 37 4.54 4.90 3.16
N GLY A 38 5.07 5.17 1.96
CA GLY A 38 5.46 6.51 1.51
C GLY A 38 4.31 7.49 1.22
N GLY A 39 3.05 7.13 1.47
CA GLY A 39 1.89 8.03 1.33
C GLY A 39 1.46 8.36 -0.11
N GLY A 40 2.15 7.84 -1.13
CA GLY A 40 1.77 8.02 -2.53
C GLY A 40 0.54 7.20 -2.92
N HIS A 41 -0.38 7.76 -3.70
CA HIS A 41 -1.62 7.11 -4.12
C HIS A 41 -1.54 6.45 -5.52
N ILE A 42 -0.33 6.35 -6.10
CA ILE A 42 -0.12 5.86 -7.46
C ILE A 42 0.72 4.57 -7.50
N GLY A 43 0.52 3.76 -8.55
CA GLY A 43 1.25 2.53 -8.77
C GLY A 43 1.00 1.47 -7.69
N LEU A 44 2.02 0.70 -7.33
CA LEU A 44 1.88 -0.39 -6.35
C LEU A 44 1.57 0.12 -4.94
N MET A 45 2.04 1.33 -4.59
CA MET A 45 1.75 1.97 -3.31
C MET A 45 0.25 2.20 -3.12
N GLY A 46 -0.42 2.73 -4.15
CA GLY A 46 -1.88 2.89 -4.14
C GLY A 46 -2.59 1.54 -4.03
N VAL A 47 -2.18 0.56 -4.84
CA VAL A 47 -2.80 -0.77 -4.87
C VAL A 47 -2.76 -1.48 -3.51
N VAL A 48 -1.61 -1.48 -2.82
CA VAL A 48 -1.50 -2.11 -1.50
C VAL A 48 -2.29 -1.34 -0.44
N ALA A 49 -2.26 0.00 -0.47
CA ALA A 49 -2.99 0.83 0.49
C ALA A 49 -4.50 0.66 0.34
N ASP A 50 -5.01 0.68 -0.88
CA ASP A 50 -6.43 0.49 -1.19
C ASP A 50 -6.90 -0.90 -0.74
N ALA A 51 -6.11 -1.93 -0.98
CA ALA A 51 -6.44 -3.30 -0.56
C ALA A 51 -6.51 -3.43 0.97
N VAL A 52 -5.57 -2.81 1.71
CA VAL A 52 -5.62 -2.78 3.18
C VAL A 52 -6.90 -2.11 3.68
N LEU A 53 -7.25 -0.94 3.11
CA LEU A 53 -8.44 -0.19 3.50
C LEU A 53 -9.73 -0.94 3.15
N ALA A 54 -9.81 -1.54 1.96
CA ALA A 54 -10.95 -2.33 1.51
C ALA A 54 -11.18 -3.56 2.41
N ALA A 55 -10.12 -4.15 2.95
CA ALA A 55 -10.19 -5.23 3.92
C ALA A 55 -10.44 -4.78 5.38
N GLY A 56 -10.71 -3.48 5.62
CA GLY A 56 -10.98 -2.93 6.95
C GLY A 56 -9.74 -2.67 7.82
N GLY A 57 -8.56 -2.71 7.22
CA GLY A 57 -7.28 -2.45 7.88
C GLY A 57 -6.98 -0.97 8.11
N ARG A 58 -5.78 -0.69 8.61
CA ARG A 58 -5.28 0.69 8.84
C ARG A 58 -3.99 0.94 8.05
N VAL A 59 -3.88 2.14 7.50
CA VAL A 59 -2.74 2.60 6.70
C VAL A 59 -2.16 3.89 7.30
N HIS A 60 -0.84 3.99 7.35
CA HIS A 60 -0.07 5.15 7.79
C HIS A 60 0.83 5.62 6.66
N GLY A 61 0.49 6.76 6.05
CA GLY A 61 1.30 7.39 5.01
C GLY A 61 2.29 8.39 5.60
N VAL A 62 3.57 8.29 5.21
CA VAL A 62 4.60 9.28 5.54
C VAL A 62 5.10 9.91 4.25
N ILE A 63 4.73 11.16 4.02
CA ILE A 63 5.09 11.91 2.81
C ILE A 63 5.79 13.21 3.20
N PRO A 64 6.89 13.60 2.51
CA PRO A 64 7.50 14.92 2.68
C PRO A 64 6.50 16.04 2.34
N GLU A 65 6.52 17.14 3.09
CA GLU A 65 5.61 18.29 2.90
C GLU A 65 5.61 18.81 1.46
N HIS A 66 6.77 18.86 0.81
CA HIS A 66 6.92 19.35 -0.57
C HIS A 66 6.34 18.41 -1.65
N LEU A 67 5.95 17.19 -1.28
CA LEU A 67 5.26 16.22 -2.16
C LEU A 67 3.77 16.09 -1.79
N ARG A 68 3.31 16.86 -0.79
CA ARG A 68 1.92 16.91 -0.37
C ARG A 68 1.21 17.93 -1.27
N ASP A 69 0.77 17.48 -2.43
CA ASP A 69 -0.17 18.24 -3.28
C ASP A 69 -1.54 18.36 -2.60
#